data_AF-A0A0G4MUJ6-F1
#
_entry.id   AF-A0A0G4MUJ6-F1
#
_cell.length_a   1.000
_cell.length_b   1.000
_cell.length_c   1.000
_cell.angle_alpha   90.00
_cell.angle_beta   90.00
_cell.angle_gamma   90.00
#
_symmetry.space_group_name_H-M   'P 1'
#
loop_
_entity.id
_entity.type
_entity.pdbx_description
1 polymer ?
#
loop_
_entity_poly.entity_id
_entity_poly.type
_entity_poly.pdbx_seq_one_letter_code
_entity_poly.pdbx_strand_id
1 'polypeptide(L)'
;MGKQVPVWSMQTINYGLLLSQDPGEIDKVVNACLEEGYFYLDLQGIDGRRMLSDQQETLKLMKRFFDAPIEAKNEFGLISSHL
;
A
#
# COMPACT_ATOMS: atom_id res chain seq x y z
N MET A 1 28.77 -5.95 15.39
CA MET A 1 28.17 -4.68 14.92
C MET A 1 27.51 -4.93 13.58
N GLY A 2 26.27 -4.45 13.37
CA GLY A 2 25.54 -4.62 12.12
C GLY A 2 26.10 -3.75 11.00
N LYS A 3 26.08 -4.25 9.76
CA LYS A 3 26.48 -3.49 8.56
C LYS A 3 25.41 -2.45 8.24
N GLN A 4 25.80 -1.17 8.11
CA GLN A 4 24.90 -0.16 7.54
C GLN A 4 24.81 -0.38 6.02
N VAL A 5 23.59 -0.57 5.55
CA VAL A 5 23.26 -0.63 4.12
C VAL A 5 22.69 0.73 3.73
N PRO A 6 23.13 1.31 2.60
CA PRO A 6 22.59 2.59 2.14
C PRO A 6 21.10 2.42 1.84
N VAL A 7 20.29 3.25 2.49
CA VAL A 7 18.85 3.33 2.21
C VAL A 7 18.68 4.30 1.05
N TRP A 8 17.97 3.88 0.01
CA TRP A 8 17.62 4.78 -1.08
C TRP A 8 16.68 5.88 -0.56
N SER A 9 17.10 7.14 -0.69
CA SER A 9 16.36 8.31 -0.26
C SER A 9 15.20 8.61 -1.22
N MET A 10 14.12 7.85 -1.13
CA MET A 10 12.90 8.07 -1.91
C MET A 10 12.11 9.29 -1.41
N GLN A 11 11.39 9.93 -2.33
CA GLN A 11 10.43 10.97 -1.95
C GLN A 11 9.29 10.41 -1.10
N THR A 12 8.83 11.21 -0.14
CA THR A 12 7.64 10.90 0.67
C THR A 12 6.54 11.91 0.35
N ILE A 13 5.42 11.45 -0.19
CA ILE A 13 4.27 12.26 -0.60
C ILE A 13 3.27 12.35 0.56
N ASN A 14 2.83 13.55 0.92
CA ASN A 14 1.81 13.76 1.94
C ASN A 14 0.43 13.43 1.38
N TYR A 15 -0.22 12.41 1.95
CA TYR A 15 -1.52 11.95 1.44
C TYR A 15 -2.64 12.98 1.59
N GLY A 16 -2.67 13.72 2.68
CA GLY A 16 -3.70 14.73 2.93
C GLY A 16 -3.62 15.88 1.94
N LEU A 17 -2.40 16.40 1.70
CA LEU A 17 -2.17 17.47 0.72
C LEU A 17 -2.49 17.02 -0.71
N LEU A 18 -2.15 15.78 -1.05
CA LEU A 18 -2.49 15.18 -2.34
C LEU A 18 -4.02 15.10 -2.54
N LEU A 19 -4.77 14.67 -1.52
CA LEU A 19 -6.24 14.63 -1.58
C LEU A 19 -6.87 16.03 -1.69
N SER A 20 -6.28 17.04 -1.04
CA SER A 20 -6.72 18.43 -1.16
C SER A 20 -6.28 19.12 -2.45
N GLN A 21 -5.61 18.40 -3.36
CA GLN A 21 -5.06 18.93 -4.61
C GLN A 21 -4.09 20.10 -4.40
N ASP A 22 -3.26 20.01 -3.36
CA ASP A 22 -2.17 20.98 -3.18
C ASP A 22 -1.24 20.93 -4.41
N PRO A 23 -1.01 22.06 -5.11
CA PRO A 23 -0.21 22.07 -6.32
C PRO A 23 1.22 21.55 -6.12
N GLY A 24 1.83 21.87 -4.98
CA GLY A 24 3.20 21.44 -4.67
C GLY A 24 3.28 19.93 -4.47
N GLU A 25 2.30 19.34 -3.77
CA GLU A 25 2.27 17.90 -3.55
C GLU A 25 1.89 17.12 -4.83
N ILE A 26 1.07 17.71 -5.72
CA ILE A 26 0.79 17.16 -7.06
C ILE A 26 2.07 17.14 -7.90
N ASP A 27 2.80 18.25 -7.99
CA ASP A 27 4.03 18.33 -8.78
C ASP A 27 5.06 17.31 -8.28
N LYS A 28 5.15 17.13 -6.97
CA LYS A 28 6.05 16.17 -6.34
C LYS A 28 5.71 14.73 -6.69
N VAL A 29 4.44 14.32 -6.64
CA VAL A 29 4.06 12.94 -7.02
C VAL A 29 4.26 12.69 -8.51
N VAL A 30 3.99 13.68 -9.37
CA VAL A 30 4.25 13.58 -10.81
C VAL A 30 5.75 13.39 -11.06
N ASN A 31 6.60 14.19 -10.43
CA ASN A 31 8.05 14.06 -10.58
C ASN A 31 8.58 12.73 -10.04
N ALA A 32 8.08 12.26 -8.88
CA ALA A 32 8.45 10.95 -8.36
C ALA A 32 8.07 9.80 -9.32
N CYS A 33 6.92 9.90 -9.98
CA CYS A 33 6.50 8.93 -11.02
C CYS A 33 7.39 8.97 -12.27
N LEU A 34 7.83 10.16 -12.71
CA LEU A 34 8.62 10.32 -13.93
C LEU A 34 10.09 9.94 -13.74
N GLU A 35 10.68 10.28 -12.60
CA GLU A 35 12.12 10.16 -12.37
C GLU A 35 12.52 8.89 -11.62
N GLU A 36 11.75 8.50 -10.59
CA GLU A 36 12.12 7.42 -9.66
C GLU A 36 11.24 6.17 -9.84
N GLY A 37 10.00 6.34 -10.28
CA GLY A 37 8.99 5.27 -10.39
C GLY A 37 8.49 4.72 -9.05
N TYR A 38 9.03 5.21 -7.93
CA TYR A 38 8.68 4.82 -6.57
C TYR A 38 8.68 6.02 -5.63
N PHE A 39 7.80 5.99 -4.63
CA PHE A 39 7.74 6.97 -3.55
C PHE A 39 7.03 6.34 -2.34
N TYR A 40 7.26 6.92 -1.16
CA TYR A 40 6.44 6.66 0.01
C TYR A 40 5.20 7.55 0.02
N LEU A 41 4.09 7.04 0.55
CA LEU A 41 2.91 7.84 0.87
C LEU A 41 2.82 7.98 2.38
N ASP A 42 2.83 9.21 2.89
CA ASP A 42 2.67 9.51 4.30
C ASP A 42 1.19 9.48 4.70
N LEU A 43 0.85 8.47 5.49
CA LEU A 43 -0.49 8.20 6.01
C LEU A 43 -0.67 8.62 7.48
N GLN A 44 0.26 9.37 8.07
CA GLN A 44 0.15 9.80 9.47
C GLN A 44 -0.94 10.86 9.71
N GLY A 45 -1.40 11.51 8.65
CA GLY A 45 -2.49 12.51 8.68
C GLY A 45 -3.88 11.93 8.96
N ILE A 46 -4.87 12.81 9.08
CA ILE A 46 -6.27 12.44 9.39
C ILE A 46 -6.83 11.49 8.32
N ASP A 47 -6.66 11.85 7.05
CA ASP A 47 -7.16 11.03 5.92
C ASP A 47 -6.43 9.69 5.83
N GLY A 48 -5.14 9.66 6.18
CA GLY A 48 -4.35 8.44 6.21
C GLY A 48 -4.82 7.43 7.26
N ARG A 49 -5.35 7.89 8.41
CA ARG A 49 -5.93 6.98 9.42
C ARG A 49 -7.10 6.17 8.89
N ARG A 50 -7.94 6.75 8.04
CA ARG A 50 -9.05 6.01 7.41
C ARG A 50 -8.53 4.93 6.48
N MET A 51 -7.60 5.28 5.59
CA MET A 51 -6.94 4.33 4.69
C MET A 51 -6.30 3.16 5.46
N LEU A 52 -5.59 3.46 6.56
CA LEU A 52 -5.00 2.44 7.43
C LEU A 52 -6.06 1.55 8.09
N SER A 53 -7.19 2.11 8.51
CA SER A 53 -8.30 1.32 9.06
C SER A 53 -8.87 0.34 8.03
N ASP A 54 -9.12 0.81 6.80
CA ASP A 54 -9.65 -0.02 5.71
C ASP A 54 -8.66 -1.14 5.33
N GLN A 55 -7.35 -0.82 5.32
CA GLN A 55 -6.29 -1.82 5.14
C GLN A 55 -6.33 -2.89 6.23
N GLN A 56 -6.50 -2.52 7.50
CA GLN A 56 -6.55 -3.48 8.60
C GLN A 56 -7.75 -4.43 8.49
N GLU A 57 -8.92 -3.93 8.12
CA GLU A 57 -10.09 -4.79 7.88
C GLU A 57 -9.88 -5.73 6.70
N THR A 58 -9.24 -5.24 5.63
CA THR A 58 -8.85 -6.08 4.49
C THR A 58 -7.88 -7.19 4.91
N LEU A 59 -6.87 -6.88 5.73
CA LEU A 59 -5.92 -7.86 6.24
C LEU A 59 -6.58 -8.91 7.14
N LYS A 60 -7.55 -8.51 7.99
CA LYS A 60 -8.35 -9.43 8.81
C LYS A 60 -9.17 -10.37 7.94
N LEU A 61 -9.80 -9.85 6.89
CA LEU A 61 -10.54 -10.65 5.92
C LEU A 61 -9.61 -11.66 5.23
N MET A 62 -8.47 -11.20 4.71
CA MET A 62 -7.49 -12.06 4.06
C MET A 62 -7.00 -13.15 5.01
N LYS A 63 -6.65 -12.80 6.25
CA LYS A 63 -6.24 -13.77 7.27
C LYS A 63 -7.31 -14.85 7.48
N ARG A 64 -8.56 -14.44 7.70
CA ARG A 64 -9.68 -15.38 7.87
C ARG A 64 -9.85 -16.30 6.65
N PHE A 65 -9.73 -15.74 5.44
CA PHE A 65 -9.81 -16.51 4.21
C PHE A 65 -8.70 -17.54 4.11
N PHE A 66 -7.44 -17.13 4.30
CA PHE A 66 -6.30 -18.03 4.14
C PHE A 66 -6.20 -19.08 5.25
N ASP A 67 -6.67 -18.79 6.46
CA ASP A 67 -6.77 -19.73 7.59
C ASP A 67 -7.87 -20.80 7.38
N ALA A 68 -8.78 -20.62 6.41
CA ALA A 68 -9.85 -21.58 6.14
C ALA A 68 -9.32 -22.85 5.41
N PRO A 69 -10.01 -24.01 5.56
CA PRO A 69 -9.72 -25.23 4.82
C PRO A 69 -9.70 -25.00 3.30
N ILE A 70 -8.92 -25.81 2.58
CA ILE A 70 -8.75 -25.67 1.13
C ILE A 70 -10.07 -25.86 0.37
N GLU A 71 -10.94 -26.74 0.86
CA GLU A 71 -12.25 -27.02 0.30
C GLU A 71 -13.12 -25.75 0.29
N ALA A 72 -13.18 -25.05 1.43
CA ALA A 72 -13.92 -23.81 1.57
C ALA A 72 -13.35 -22.68 0.68
N LYS A 73 -12.03 -22.66 0.44
CA LYS A 73 -11.41 -21.70 -0.49
C LYS A 73 -11.72 -22.02 -1.96
N ASN A 74 -11.85 -23.30 -2.31
CA ASN A 74 -12.09 -23.74 -3.68
C ASN A 74 -13.51 -23.43 -4.16
N GLU A 75 -14.46 -23.26 -3.25
CA GLU A 75 -15.82 -22.77 -3.56
C GLU A 75 -15.81 -21.41 -4.27
N PHE A 76 -14.75 -20.62 -4.10
CA PHE A 76 -14.56 -19.32 -4.76
C PHE A 76 -13.87 -19.40 -6.13
N GLY A 77 -13.60 -20.60 -6.66
CA GLY A 77 -13.06 -20.81 -8.01
C GLY A 77 -11.60 -20.40 -8.20
N LEU A 78 -10.82 -20.29 -7.11
CA LEU A 78 -9.41 -19.87 -7.18
C LEU A 78 -8.46 -20.95 -7.75
N ILE A 79 -8.91 -22.20 -7.87
CA ILE A 79 -8.15 -23.28 -8.49
C ILE A 79 -8.80 -23.63 -9.83
N SER A 80 -8.47 -22.89 -10.89
CA SER A 80 -8.56 -23.48 -12.23
C SER A 80 -7.40 -24.48 -12.33
N SER A 81 -7.73 -25.78 -12.32
CA SER A 81 -6.76 -26.85 -12.53
C SER A 81 -6.18 -26.76 -13.94
N HIS A 82 -5.07 -26.04 -14.07
CA HIS A 82 -4.16 -26.16 -15.20
C HIS A 82 -2.81 -26.63 -14.68
N LEU A 83 -2.81 -27.88 -14.22
CA LEU A 83 -1.66 -28.78 -14.27
C LEU A 83 -1.99 -29.86 -15.30
#